data_AF-A0A8B9HW02-F1
#
_entry.id   AF-A0A8B9HW02-F1
#
_cell.length_a   1.000
_cell.length_b   1.000
_cell.length_c   1.000
_cell.angle_alpha   90.00
_cell.angle_beta   90.00
_cell.angle_gamma   90.00
#
_symmetry.space_group_name_H-M   'P 1'
#
loop_
_entity.id
_entity.type
_entity.pdbx_description
1 polymer ?
#
loop_
_entity_poly.entity_id
_entity_poly.type
_entity_poly.pdbx_seq_one_letter_code
_entity_poly.pdbx_strand_id
1 'polypeptide(L)' 'QYLHSTIMSDKPNLDEVTSFDKSKLKKTETQEKNPLPSKETIEQEKQASS' A
#
# COMPACT_ATOMS: atom_id res chain seq x y z
N GLN A 1 -5.28 -5.44 -47.47
CA GLN A 1 -4.48 -4.47 -46.68
C GLN A 1 -5.20 -4.10 -45.38
N TYR A 2 -5.47 -5.07 -44.51
CA TYR A 2 -6.03 -4.84 -43.18
C TYR A 2 -4.94 -5.24 -42.17
N LEU A 3 -4.14 -4.27 -41.71
CA LEU A 3 -3.20 -4.46 -40.58
C LEU A 3 -2.47 -3.17 -40.14
N HIS A 4 -2.97 -1.97 -40.45
CA HIS A 4 -2.29 -0.75 -39.99
C HIS A 4 -3.09 -0.01 -38.91
N SER A 5 -2.58 -0.18 -37.68
CA SER A 5 -2.58 0.84 -36.62
C SER A 5 -3.72 0.85 -35.58
N THR A 6 -4.11 -0.31 -35.05
CA THR A 6 -4.87 -0.38 -33.77
C THR A 6 -3.95 -0.57 -32.54
N ILE A 7 -2.68 -0.20 -32.66
CA ILE A 7 -1.69 -0.24 -31.56
C ILE A 7 -1.06 1.14 -31.37
N MET A 8 -1.88 2.19 -31.43
CA MET A 8 -1.49 3.42 -30.75
C MET A 8 -1.53 3.10 -29.26
N SER A 9 -0.34 3.09 -28.69
CA SER A 9 -0.03 2.52 -27.40
C SER A 9 -0.71 3.32 -26.31
N ASP A 10 -1.82 2.82 -25.78
CA ASP A 10 -2.43 3.28 -24.52
C ASP A 10 -1.56 2.88 -23.31
N LYS A 11 -0.25 3.16 -23.37
CA LYS A 11 0.61 3.07 -22.19
C LYS A 11 0.41 4.35 -21.39
N PRO A 12 0.11 4.25 -20.09
CA PRO A 12 0.04 5.43 -19.24
C PRO A 12 1.38 6.16 -19.29
N ASN A 13 1.34 7.49 -19.36
CA ASN A 13 2.52 8.32 -19.25
C ASN A 13 3.15 8.10 -17.86
N LEU A 14 4.35 7.50 -17.80
CA LEU A 14 5.08 7.21 -16.57
C LEU A 14 6.04 8.33 -16.16
N ASP A 15 6.22 9.35 -17.01
CA ASP A 15 7.14 10.45 -16.75
C ASP A 15 6.75 11.18 -15.46
N GLU A 16 5.45 11.33 -15.21
CA GLU A 16 4.93 11.92 -13.97
C GLU A 16 5.30 11.08 -12.74
N VAL A 17 5.23 9.75 -12.81
CA VAL A 17 5.64 8.87 -11.69
C VAL A 17 7.13 9.05 -11.37
N THR A 18 7.96 9.24 -12.39
CA THR A 18 9.41 9.42 -12.20
C THR A 18 9.80 10.80 -11.69
N SER A 19 9.05 11.85 -12.05
CA SER A 19 9.40 13.25 -11.80
C SER A 19 8.56 13.92 -10.70
N PHE A 20 7.56 13.22 -10.14
CA PHE A 20 6.67 13.78 -9.13
C PHE A 20 7.44 14.23 -7.87
N ASP A 21 7.22 15.50 -7.51
CA ASP A 21 7.78 16.08 -6.29
C ASP A 21 7.00 15.62 -5.05
N LYS A 22 7.66 14.78 -4.24
CA LYS A 22 7.10 14.24 -2.98
C LYS A 22 6.70 15.31 -1.97
N SER A 23 7.23 16.53 -2.07
CA SER A 23 6.86 17.64 -1.18
C SER A 23 5.39 18.06 -1.34
N LYS A 24 4.80 17.81 -2.51
CA LYS A 24 3.40 18.11 -2.84
C LYS A 24 2.40 17.13 -2.23
N LEU A 25 2.87 16.05 -1.60
CA LEU A 25 2.01 15.13 -0.87
C LEU A 25 1.44 15.81 0.39
N LYS A 26 0.13 15.67 0.59
CA LYS A 26 -0.51 16.12 1.82
C LYS A 26 0.10 15.37 3.00
N LYS A 27 0.43 16.10 4.08
CA LYS A 27 0.85 15.48 5.33
C LYS A 27 -0.33 14.71 5.91
N THR A 28 -0.07 13.47 6.29
CA THR A 28 -1.02 12.63 7.00
C THR A 28 -0.30 11.96 8.15
N GLU A 29 -0.96 11.89 9.30
CA GLU A 29 -0.51 11.10 10.43
C GLU A 29 -0.94 9.64 10.19
N THR A 30 0.00 8.71 10.25
CA THR A 30 -0.28 7.28 10.12
C THR A 30 -0.44 6.67 11.50
N GLN A 31 -1.61 6.09 11.79
CA GLN A 31 -1.83 5.36 13.02
C GLN A 31 -1.42 3.89 12.86
N GLU A 32 -0.27 3.53 13.44
CA GLU A 32 0.14 2.13 13.54
C GLU A 32 -0.71 1.42 14.60
N LYS A 33 -1.48 0.40 14.19
CA LYS A 33 -2.36 -0.38 15.07
C LYS A 33 -1.77 -1.76 15.34
N ASN A 34 -0.51 -1.78 15.79
CA ASN A 34 0.19 -3.00 16.17
C ASN A 34 0.56 -3.00 17.66
N PRO A 35 -0.42 -2.99 18.60
CA PRO A 35 -0.11 -3.09 20.01
C PRO A 35 0.36 -4.51 20.35
N LEU A 36 1.35 -4.62 21.23
CA LEU A 36 1.71 -5.90 21.82
C LEU A 36 0.56 -6.41 22.72
N PRO A 37 0.35 -7.73 22.79
CA PRO A 37 -0.63 -8.31 23.70
C PRO A 37 -0.28 -7.96 25.15
N SER A 38 -1.31 -7.81 25.98
CA SER A 38 -1.13 -7.57 27.42
C SER A 38 -0.74 -8.86 28.15
N LYS A 39 -0.21 -8.74 29.38
CA LYS A 39 0.08 -9.91 30.22
C LYS A 39 -1.16 -10.76 30.47
N GLU A 40 -2.31 -10.14 30.69
CA GLU A 40 -3.59 -10.81 30.87
C GLU A 40 -3.98 -11.61 29.63
N THR A 41 -3.86 -11.00 28.45
CA THR A 41 -4.15 -11.66 27.16
C THR A 41 -3.27 -12.90 26.97
N ILE A 42 -1.98 -12.79 27.28
CA ILE A 42 -1.03 -13.91 27.17
C ILE A 42 -1.40 -15.05 28.15
N GLU A 43 -1.79 -14.72 29.38
CA GLU A 43 -2.18 -15.73 30.37
C GLU A 43 -3.48 -16.44 29.97
N GLN A 44 -4.47 -15.70 29.47
CA GLN A 44 -5.72 -16.26 28.95
C GLN A 44 -5.48 -17.21 27.78
N GLU A 45 -4.67 -16.80 26.79
CA GLU A 45 -4.31 -17.65 25.64
C GLU A 45 -3.56 -18.91 26.07
N LYS A 46 -2.64 -18.79 27.03
CA LYS A 46 -1.90 -19.92 27.59
C LYS A 46 -2.85 -20.94 28.24
N GLN A 47 -3.83 -20.48 29.00
CA GLN A 47 -4.81 -21.36 29.66
C GLN A 47 -5.80 -22.00 28.68
N ALA A 48 -6.24 -21.26 27.66
CA ALA A 48 -7.16 -21.74 26.64
C ALA A 48 -6.54 -22.79 25.69
N SER A 49 -5.22 -22.95 25.69
CA SER A 49 -4.48 -23.90 24.86
C SER A 49 -4.29 -25.30 25.48
N SER A 50 -4.73 -25.52 26.73
CA SER A 50 -4.74 -26.82 27.42
C SER A 50 -6.14 -27.43 27.46
#